data_AF-S9QS63-F1
#
_entry.id   AF-S9QS63-F1
#
_cell.length_a   1.000
_cell.length_b   1.000
_cell.length_c   1.000
_cell.angle_alpha   90.00
_cell.angle_beta   90.00
_cell.angle_gamma   90.00
#
_symmetry.space_group_name_H-M   'P 1'
#
loop_
_entity.id
_entity.type
_entity.pdbx_description
1 polymer ?
#
loop_
_entity_poly.entity_id
_entity_poly.type
_entity_poly.pdbx_seq_one_letter_code
_entity_poly.pdbx_strand_id
1 'polypeptide(L)' 'MSYRPKIRELMKALARLGCRATPLRGGSHQKWTTPRGAALTVVISHPGAEVSRTVLSSIRRILRRERLHLDLDAS' A
#
# COMPACT_ATOMS: atom_id res chain seq x y z
N MET A 1 -6.10 6.51 -20.33
CA MET A 1 -5.81 6.98 -18.95
C MET A 1 -5.12 5.86 -18.19
N SER A 2 -3.95 6.09 -17.59
CA SER A 2 -3.35 5.09 -16.69
C SER A 2 -4.16 5.06 -15.39
N TYR A 3 -4.84 3.95 -15.10
CA TYR A 3 -5.55 3.75 -13.85
C TYR A 3 -4.64 4.00 -12.64
N ARG A 4 -5.14 4.75 -11.65
CA ARG A 4 -4.49 4.95 -10.36
C ARG A 4 -5.43 4.44 -9.27
N PRO A 5 -5.02 3.44 -8.48
CA PRO A 5 -5.83 2.95 -7.38
C PRO A 5 -6.02 4.05 -6.35
N LYS A 6 -7.16 4.02 -5.66
CA LYS A 6 -7.39 4.84 -4.48
C LYS A 6 -6.61 4.27 -3.29
N ILE A 7 -6.33 5.11 -2.30
CA ILE A 7 -5.64 4.69 -1.06
C ILE A 7 -6.39 3.53 -0.38
N ARG A 8 -7.72 3.57 -0.34
CA ARG A 8 -8.55 2.46 0.18
C ARG A 8 -8.32 1.13 -0.56
N GLU A 9 -8.13 1.16 -1.87
CA GLU A 9 -7.91 -0.05 -2.69
C GLU A 9 -6.53 -0.62 -2.40
N LEU A 10 -5.51 0.24 -2.32
CA LEU A 10 -4.17 -0.16 -1.90
C LEU A 10 -4.17 -0.79 -0.51
N MET A 11 -4.82 -0.17 0.48
CA MET A 11 -4.88 -0.71 1.84
C MET A 11 -5.56 -2.09 1.89
N LYS A 12 -6.65 -2.27 1.14
CA LYS A 12 -7.34 -3.57 1.03
C LYS A 12 -6.43 -4.63 0.37
N ALA A 13 -5.73 -4.27 -0.70
CA ALA A 13 -4.80 -5.18 -1.38
C ALA A 13 -3.64 -5.58 -0.46
N LEU A 14 -3.05 -4.63 0.28
CA LEU A 14 -2.00 -4.92 1.26
C LEU A 14 -2.49 -5.86 2.37
N ALA A 15 -3.69 -5.63 2.91
CA ALA A 15 -4.29 -6.51 3.91
C ALA A 15 -4.51 -7.94 3.37
N ARG A 16 -4.97 -8.09 2.12
CA ARG A 16 -5.13 -9.40 1.44
C ARG A 16 -3.81 -10.15 1.29
N LEU A 17 -2.70 -9.44 1.11
CA LEU A 17 -1.35 -10.02 1.07
C LEU A 17 -0.80 -10.39 2.46
N GLY A 18 -1.60 -10.25 3.52
CA GLY A 18 -1.17 -10.49 4.89
C GLY A 18 -0.27 -9.40 5.47
N CYS A 19 -0.15 -8.25 4.79
CA CYS A 19 0.55 -7.10 5.36
C CYS A 19 -0.26 -6.52 6.52
N ARG A 20 0.42 -6.10 7.58
CA ARG A 20 -0.22 -5.58 8.80
C ARG A 20 0.06 -4.10 8.95
N ALA A 21 -0.99 -3.31 9.11
CA ALA A 21 -0.85 -1.89 9.41
C ALA A 21 -0.47 -1.69 10.88
N THR A 22 0.47 -0.78 11.14
CA THR A 22 0.66 -0.21 12.47
C THR A 22 -0.40 0.88 12.68
N PRO A 23 -1.06 0.93 13.86
CA PRO A 23 -2.00 2.01 14.18
C PRO A 23 -1.35 3.38 14.01
N LEU A 24 -2.08 4.32 13.42
CA LEU A 24 -1.64 5.71 13.32
C LEU A 24 -1.60 6.32 14.72
N ARG A 25 -0.44 6.86 15.11
CA ARG A 25 -0.28 7.68 16.32
C ARG A 25 -0.17 9.17 15.92
N GLY A 26 -1.13 9.62 15.10
CA GLY A 26 -1.12 10.94 14.46
C GLY A 26 -0.45 10.98 13.09
N GLY A 27 -0.75 12.03 12.32
CA GLY A 27 -0.23 12.27 10.97
C GLY A 27 -0.87 11.43 9.86
N SER A 28 -0.37 11.62 8.63
CA SER A 28 -0.88 10.95 7.42
C SER A 28 -0.03 9.77 6.98
N HIS A 29 0.98 9.33 7.74
CA HIS A 29 1.86 8.24 7.33
C HIS A 29 1.55 6.95 8.09
N GLN A 30 0.94 5.98 7.41
CA GLN A 30 0.69 4.66 7.97
C GLN A 30 1.84 3.71 7.59
N LYS A 31 2.47 3.13 8.61
CA LYS A 31 3.45 2.06 8.43
C LYS A 31 2.73 0.73 8.27
N TRP A 32 3.23 -0.10 7.37
CA TRP A 32 2.78 -1.46 7.14
C TRP A 32 3.97 -2.41 7.18
N THR A 33 3.76 -3.62 7.67
CA THR A 33 4.78 -4.67 7.70
C THR A 33 4.31 -5.85 6.86
N THR A 34 5.15 -6.35 5.98
CA THR A 34 4.88 -7.54 5.16
C THR A 34 4.99 -8.83 6.00
N PRO A 35 4.48 -9.97 5.52
CA PRO A 35 4.66 -11.26 6.19
C PRO A 35 6.11 -11.65 6.48
N ARG A 36 7.08 -11.20 5.67
CA ARG A 36 8.51 -11.50 5.89
C ARG A 36 9.27 -10.37 6.61
N GLY A 37 8.56 -9.33 7.07
CA GLY A 37 9.10 -8.31 7.96
C GLY A 37 9.60 -7.03 7.29
N ALA A 38 9.49 -6.86 5.98
CA ALA A 38 9.79 -5.57 5.35
C ALA A 38 8.76 -4.50 5.74
N ALA A 39 9.25 -3.27 5.88
CA ALA A 39 8.43 -2.11 6.17
C ALA A 39 8.01 -1.38 4.89
N LEU A 40 6.74 -0.99 4.83
CA LEU A 40 6.12 -0.15 3.80
C LEU A 40 5.58 1.11 4.48
N THR A 41 5.56 2.24 3.78
CA THR A 41 4.89 3.46 4.25
C THR A 41 3.86 3.90 3.22
N VAL A 42 2.62 4.07 3.65
CA VAL A 42 1.51 4.57 2.84
C VAL A 42 1.12 5.94 3.39
N VAL A 43 1.08 6.95 2.51
CA VAL A 43 0.56 8.27 2.85
C VAL A 43 -0.95 8.27 2.68
N ILE A 44 -1.69 8.46 3.77
CA ILE A 44 -3.14 8.52 3.86
C ILE A 44 -3.56 10.00 3.98
N SER A 45 -3.69 10.67 2.84
CA SER A 45 -4.29 12.02 2.80
C SER A 45 -5.79 11.93 3.08
N HIS A 46 -6.51 11.10 2.32
CA HIS A 46 -7.87 10.65 2.59
C HIS A 46 -8.12 9.33 1.83
N PRO A 47 -8.99 8.41 2.31
CA PRO A 47 -9.14 7.07 1.70
C PRO A 47 -9.54 7.06 0.21
N GLY A 48 -10.21 8.12 -0.26
CA GLY A 48 -10.62 8.29 -1.65
C GLY A 48 -9.56 8.88 -2.58
N ALA A 49 -8.41 9.33 -2.06
CA ALA A 49 -7.37 9.94 -2.88
C ALA A 49 -6.67 8.89 -3.74
N GLU A 50 -6.20 9.29 -4.92
CA GLU A 50 -5.34 8.45 -5.75
C GLU A 50 -3.99 8.23 -5.07
N VAL A 51 -3.45 7.02 -5.19
CA VAL A 51 -2.07 6.76 -4.77
C VAL A 51 -1.11 7.32 -5.82
N SER A 52 -0.12 8.08 -5.37
CA SER A 52 0.92 8.60 -6.27
C SER A 52 1.72 7.45 -6.91
N ARG A 53 2.18 7.68 -8.15
CA ARG A 53 3.02 6.70 -8.88
C ARG A 53 4.28 6.34 -8.08
N THR A 54 4.88 7.31 -7.40
CA THR A 54 6.09 7.10 -6.58
C THR A 54 5.83 6.13 -5.43
N VAL A 55 4.71 6.30 -4.72
CA VAL A 55 4.33 5.40 -3.62
C VAL A 55 4.06 3.99 -4.16
N LEU A 56 3.30 3.85 -5.26
CA LEU A 56 3.05 2.55 -5.88
C LEU A 56 4.33 1.84 -6.33
N SER A 57 5.24 2.56 -6.99
CA SER A 57 6.53 2.00 -7.43
C SER A 57 7.39 1.56 -6.24
N SER A 58 7.42 2.35 -5.17
CA SER A 58 8.15 1.99 -3.94
C SER A 58 7.59 0.72 -3.31
N ILE A 59 6.26 0.65 -3.14
CA ILE A 59 5.58 -0.52 -2.56
C ILE A 59 5.79 -1.77 -3.42
N ARG A 60 5.58 -1.68 -4.74
CA ARG A 60 5.80 -2.80 -5.68
C ARG A 60 7.23 -3.32 -5.62
N ARG A 61 8.22 -2.43 -5.52
CA ARG A 61 9.63 -2.82 -5.39
C ARG A 61 9.88 -3.65 -4.13
N ILE A 62 9.29 -3.26 -3.00
CA ILE A 62 9.45 -3.97 -1.72
C ILE A 62 8.73 -5.32 -1.76
N LEU A 63 7.47 -5.35 -2.20
CA LEU A 63 6.69 -6.58 -2.31
C LEU A 63 7.35 -7.60 -3.27
N ARG A 64 7.92 -7.15 -4.39
CA ARG A 64 8.63 -8.02 -5.33
C ARG A 64 9.82 -8.73 -4.72
N ARG A 65 10.55 -8.10 -3.79
CA ARG A 65 11.67 -8.75 -3.06
C ARG A 65 11.19 -9.90 -2.19
N GLU A 66 9.93 -9.86 -1.76
CA GLU A 66 9.29 -10.91 -0.98
C GLU A 66 8.48 -11.91 -1.80
N ARG A 67 8.50 -11.79 -3.14
CA ARG A 67 7.67 -12.56 -4.07
C ARG A 67 6.16 -12.36 -3.85
N LEU A 68 5.77 -11.20 -3.34
CA LEU A 68 4.37 -10.78 -3.23
C LEU A 68 3.98 -9.96 -4.47
N HIS A 69 2.81 -10.24 -5.04
CA HIS A 69 2.28 -9.50 -6.19
C HIS A 69 1.14 -8.59 -5.74
N LEU A 70 1.28 -7.28 -5.97
CA LEU A 70 0.24 -6.32 -5.64
C LEU A 70 -0.81 -6.30 -6.75
N ASP A 71 -1.92 -6.98 -6.52
CA ASP A 71 -3.06 -6.94 -7.41
C ASP A 71 -4.01 -5.80 -7.05
N LEU A 72 -4.29 -4.96 -8.04
CA LEU A 72 -5.12 -3.78 -7.91
C LEU A 72 -6.13 -3.83 -9.06
N ASP A 73 -6.94 -4.88 -9.06
CA ASP A 73 -8.07 -4.99 -9.96
C ASP A 73 -8.96 -3.77 -9.81
N ALA A 74 -9.18 -3.09 -10.93
CA ALA A 74 -10.14 -2.01 -11.04
C ALA A 74 -11.55 -2.61 -10.93
N SER A 75 -12.03 -2.79 -9.70
CA SER A 75 -13.46 -2.97 -9.43
C SER A 75 -14.20 -1.65 -9.57
#